data_AF-A0A3D1K8D3-F1
#
_entry.id   AF-A0A3D1K8D3-F1
#
_cell.length_a   1.000
_cell.length_b   1.000
_cell.length_c   1.000
_cell.angle_alpha   90.00
_cell.angle_beta   90.00
_cell.angle_gamma   90.00
#
_symmetry.space_group_name_H-M   'P 1'
#
loop_
_entity.id
_entity.type
_entity.pdbx_description
1 polymer ?
#
loop_
_entity_poly.entity_id
_entity_poly.type
_entity_poly.pdbx_seq_one_letter_code
_entity_poly.pdbx_strand_id
1 'polypeptide(L)'
;MKKGTKAKTVKAATCTKEECKKASPECCSKESNLKKLAKSGKLESFVKKNKACWDHQSWLVLCAEIVEDGYEPIDFDQVGIILENHKTNFLGQI
;
A
#
# COMPACT_ATOMS: atom_id res chain seq x y z
N MET A 1 -5.11 -4.71 37.33
CA MET A 1 -4.47 -4.62 35.99
C MET A 1 -5.46 -5.06 34.91
N LYS A 2 -6.21 -4.17 34.24
CA LYS A 2 -6.82 -4.42 32.91
C LYS A 2 -6.99 -3.05 32.23
N LYS A 3 -6.07 -2.68 31.35
CA LYS A 3 -6.09 -1.42 30.59
C LYS A 3 -7.09 -1.59 29.43
N GLY A 4 -8.14 -0.77 29.40
CA GLY A 4 -9.10 -0.71 28.30
C GLY A 4 -8.46 -0.09 27.06
N THR A 5 -8.43 -0.85 25.97
CA THR A 5 -7.98 -0.41 24.65
C THR A 5 -9.05 0.48 24.03
N LYS A 6 -8.67 1.70 23.68
CA LYS A 6 -9.55 2.72 23.10
C LYS A 6 -9.94 2.35 21.67
N ALA A 7 -11.24 2.46 21.39
CA ALA A 7 -11.80 2.47 20.05
C ALA A 7 -11.20 3.64 19.23
N LYS A 8 -10.70 3.34 18.03
CA LYS A 8 -10.35 4.34 17.03
C LYS A 8 -11.26 4.15 15.83
N THR A 9 -12.31 4.97 15.78
CA THR A 9 -13.15 5.20 14.61
C THR A 9 -12.29 5.57 13.41
N VAL A 10 -12.32 4.74 12.37
CA VAL A 10 -11.80 5.10 11.05
C VAL A 10 -12.92 5.81 10.30
N LYS A 11 -12.78 7.13 10.16
CA LYS A 11 -13.61 7.94 9.27
C LYS A 11 -13.13 7.71 7.84
N ALA A 12 -14.07 7.37 6.96
CA ALA A 12 -13.87 7.43 5.52
C ALA A 12 -13.51 8.88 5.15
N ALA A 13 -12.28 9.11 4.73
CA ALA A 13 -11.84 10.37 4.17
C ALA A 13 -11.73 10.19 2.66
N THR A 14 -12.76 10.66 1.96
CA THR A 14 -12.65 11.08 0.57
C THR A 14 -11.50 12.10 0.48
N CYS A 15 -10.50 11.83 -0.36
CA CYS A 15 -9.38 12.75 -0.59
C CYS A 15 -9.68 13.57 -1.84
N THR A 16 -10.30 14.73 -1.64
CA THR A 16 -10.26 15.84 -2.58
C THR A 16 -9.06 16.70 -2.21
N LYS A 17 -7.94 16.57 -2.92
CA LYS A 17 -6.97 17.67 -2.98
C LYS A 17 -6.25 17.74 -4.33
N GLU A 18 -6.62 18.79 -5.03
CA GLU A 18 -5.99 19.38 -6.20
C GLU A 18 -4.46 19.47 -6.10
N GLU A 19 -3.84 19.25 -7.27
CA GLU A 19 -2.51 19.69 -7.71
C GLU A 19 -1.26 18.94 -7.22
N CYS A 20 -0.97 17.82 -7.89
CA CYS A 20 0.41 17.37 -8.10
C CYS A 20 0.93 17.99 -9.41
N LYS A 21 1.73 19.06 -9.33
CA LYS A 21 2.21 19.86 -10.46
C LYS A 21 3.69 19.56 -10.78
N LYS A 22 3.91 19.19 -12.04
CA LYS A 22 5.18 18.93 -12.78
C LYS A 22 5.94 17.63 -12.48
N ALA A 23 5.79 16.64 -13.36
CA ALA A 23 6.67 16.51 -14.54
C ALA A 23 6.18 15.40 -15.51
N SER A 24 6.15 15.77 -16.79
CA SER A 24 6.01 14.95 -18.00
C SER A 24 4.61 14.38 -18.35
N PRO A 25 4.05 14.73 -19.51
CA PRO A 25 2.71 14.34 -19.97
C PRO A 25 2.55 12.85 -20.38
N GLU A 26 3.44 11.97 -19.93
CA GLU A 26 3.35 10.51 -20.17
C GLU A 26 3.18 9.68 -18.87
N CYS A 27 2.88 10.33 -17.73
CA CYS A 27 3.15 9.81 -16.38
C CYS A 27 1.95 9.25 -15.57
N CYS A 28 0.69 9.39 -16.01
CA CYS A 28 -0.49 9.23 -15.11
C CYS A 28 -1.32 7.95 -15.32
N SER A 29 -0.70 6.82 -15.68
CA SER A 29 -1.41 5.54 -15.77
C SER A 29 -1.26 4.75 -14.47
N LYS A 30 -2.38 4.21 -13.95
CA LYS A 30 -2.40 3.33 -12.75
C LYS A 30 -1.33 2.24 -12.81
N GLU A 31 -1.14 1.67 -14.00
CA GLU A 31 -0.15 0.63 -14.27
C GLU A 31 1.30 1.10 -14.14
N SER A 32 1.62 2.34 -14.55
CA SER A 32 2.96 2.91 -14.42
C SER A 32 3.32 3.17 -12.97
N ASN A 33 2.38 3.70 -12.18
CA ASN A 33 2.57 3.91 -10.75
C ASN A 33 2.72 2.58 -10.01
N LEU A 34 1.94 1.57 -10.39
CA LEU A 34 2.04 0.22 -9.83
C LEU A 34 3.38 -0.45 -10.17
N LYS A 35 3.89 -0.31 -11.39
CA LYS A 35 5.24 -0.76 -11.77
C LYS A 35 6.33 -0.06 -10.95
N LYS A 36 6.19 1.25 -10.69
CA LYS A 36 7.12 2.00 -9.83
C LYS A 36 7.05 1.52 -8.38
N LEU A 37 5.86 1.27 -7.84
CA LEU A 37 5.66 0.76 -6.49
C LEU A 37 6.27 -0.65 -6.32
N ALA A 38 6.03 -1.55 -7.27
CA ALA A 38 6.60 -2.89 -7.27
C ALA A 38 8.14 -2.86 -7.30
N LYS A 39 8.72 -1.97 -8.11
CA LYS A 39 10.18 -1.77 -8.18
C LYS A 39 10.77 -1.10 -6.95
N SER A 40 9.98 -0.33 -6.19
CA SER A 40 10.44 0.35 -4.97
C SER A 40 10.77 -0.62 -3.82
N GLY A 41 10.37 -1.88 -3.90
CA GLY A 41 10.58 -2.86 -2.83
C GLY A 41 9.73 -2.62 -1.57
N LYS A 42 8.83 -1.63 -1.57
CA LYS A 42 7.93 -1.34 -0.45
C LYS A 42 7.02 -2.53 -0.12
N LEU A 43 6.44 -3.16 -1.13
CA LEU A 43 5.56 -4.32 -0.96
C LEU A 43 6.32 -5.53 -0.39
N GLU A 44 7.53 -5.79 -0.88
CA GLU A 44 8.38 -6.85 -0.34
C GLU A 44 8.79 -6.58 1.12
N SER A 45 9.19 -5.34 1.43
CA SER A 45 9.53 -4.91 2.79
C SER A 45 8.33 -5.06 3.74
N PHE A 46 7.13 -4.71 3.27
CA PHE A 46 5.89 -4.92 4.02
C PHE A 46 5.63 -6.40 4.31
N VAL A 47 5.76 -7.29 3.31
CA VAL A 47 5.62 -8.74 3.50
C VAL A 47 6.63 -9.26 4.52
N LYS A 48 7.91 -8.87 4.41
CA LYS A 48 8.98 -9.28 5.34
C LYS A 48 8.72 -8.79 6.77
N LYS A 49 8.36 -7.51 6.93
CA LYS A 49 8.07 -6.90 8.24
C LYS A 49 6.89 -7.56 8.95
N ASN A 50 5.87 -7.94 8.18
CA ASN A 50 4.69 -8.63 8.68
C ASN A 50 4.83 -10.18 8.63
N LYS A 51 6.00 -10.72 8.26
CA LYS A 51 6.25 -12.16 8.11
C LYS A 51 5.16 -12.89 7.29
N ALA A 52 4.78 -12.33 6.15
CA ALA A 52 3.73 -12.87 5.29
C ALA A 52 2.33 -12.98 5.95
N CYS A 53 2.12 -12.33 7.09
CA CYS A 53 0.89 -12.34 7.87
C CYS A 53 0.48 -10.90 8.22
N TRP A 54 -0.55 -10.37 7.56
CA TRP A 54 -1.05 -9.03 7.83
C TRP A 54 -2.57 -9.03 7.94
N ASP A 55 -3.09 -8.23 8.86
CA ASP A 55 -4.51 -7.99 9.02
C ASP A 55 -5.00 -6.86 8.09
N HIS A 56 -6.32 -6.71 8.03
CA HIS A 56 -6.96 -5.62 7.28
C HIS A 56 -6.47 -4.23 7.71
N GLN A 57 -6.14 -4.02 8.99
CA GLN A 57 -5.59 -2.74 9.46
C GLN A 57 -4.21 -2.45 8.87
N SER A 58 -3.32 -3.44 8.84
CA SER A 58 -1.99 -3.30 8.24
C SER A 58 -2.09 -3.02 6.74
N TRP A 59 -3.07 -3.63 6.05
CA TRP A 59 -3.38 -3.34 4.66
C TRP A 59 -3.81 -1.87 4.45
N LEU A 60 -4.73 -1.35 5.27
CA LEU A 60 -5.17 0.04 5.18
C LEU A 60 -4.03 1.04 5.43
N VAL A 61 -3.14 0.74 6.38
CA VAL A 61 -1.95 1.56 6.64
C VAL A 61 -1.04 1.59 5.41
N LEU A 62 -0.79 0.43 4.80
CA LEU A 62 0.00 0.36 3.57
C LEU A 62 -0.65 1.17 2.43
N CYS A 63 -1.96 1.08 2.25
CA CYS A 63 -2.67 1.87 1.25
C CYS A 63 -2.49 3.37 1.49
N ALA A 64 -2.58 3.83 2.74
CA ALA A 64 -2.34 5.22 3.09
C ALA A 64 -0.89 5.64 2.79
N GLU A 65 0.10 4.83 3.16
CA GLU A 65 1.52 5.10 2.87
C GLU A 65 1.81 5.18 1.36
N ILE A 66 1.13 4.38 0.53
CA ILE A 66 1.25 4.42 -0.93
C ILE A 66 0.70 5.74 -1.49
N VAL A 67 -0.43 6.20 -0.96
CA VAL A 67 -1.05 7.47 -1.36
C VAL A 67 -0.17 8.65 -0.93
N GLU A 68 0.32 8.65 0.31
CA GLU A 68 1.19 9.71 0.85
C GLU A 68 2.50 9.87 0.07
N ASP A 69 3.04 8.77 -0.47
CA ASP A 69 4.23 8.79 -1.32
C ASP A 69 3.97 9.29 -2.77
N GLY A 70 2.72 9.55 -3.13
CA GLY A 70 2.38 10.08 -4.45
C GLY A 70 2.33 9.02 -5.55
N TYR A 71 2.03 7.76 -5.23
CA TYR A 71 1.76 6.73 -6.23
C TYR A 71 0.33 6.80 -6.80
N GLU A 72 -0.48 7.78 -6.43
CA GLU A 72 -1.80 7.99 -7.02
C GLU A 72 -1.73 8.57 -8.44
N PRO A 73 -2.61 8.12 -9.38
CA PRO A 73 -3.62 7.06 -9.22
C PRO A 73 -3.01 5.65 -9.23
N ILE A 74 -3.49 4.75 -8.36
CA ILE A 74 -3.07 3.34 -8.29
C ILE A 74 -4.28 2.40 -8.14
N ASP A 75 -4.10 1.15 -8.59
CA ASP A 75 -5.11 0.10 -8.44
C ASP A 75 -4.78 -0.80 -7.24
N PHE A 76 -5.56 -0.68 -6.17
CA PHE A 76 -5.31 -1.44 -4.94
C PHE A 76 -5.59 -2.94 -5.07
N ASP A 77 -6.45 -3.35 -5.99
CA ASP A 77 -6.72 -4.77 -6.28
C ASP A 77 -5.45 -5.44 -6.82
N GLN A 78 -4.81 -4.78 -7.80
CA GLN A 78 -3.51 -5.21 -8.32
C GLN A 78 -2.39 -5.18 -7.27
N VAL A 79 -2.40 -4.21 -6.34
CA VAL A 79 -1.44 -4.19 -5.22
C VAL A 79 -1.61 -5.42 -4.32
N GLY A 80 -2.85 -5.83 -4.08
CA GLY A 80 -3.17 -7.06 -3.34
C GLY A 80 -2.57 -8.29 -4.02
N ILE A 81 -2.78 -8.44 -5.33
CA ILE A 81 -2.22 -9.55 -6.12
C ILE A 81 -0.68 -9.59 -6.03
N ILE A 82 -0.02 -8.42 -6.11
CA ILE A 82 1.45 -8.35 -5.98
C ILE A 82 1.91 -8.77 -4.57
N LEU A 83 1.20 -8.35 -3.52
CA LEU A 83 1.50 -8.79 -2.16
C LEU A 83 1.35 -10.30 -1.98
N GLU A 84 0.31 -10.91 -2.56
CA GLU A 84 0.13 -12.36 -2.50
C GLU A 84 1.25 -13.12 -3.23
N ASN A 85 1.73 -12.59 -4.36
CA ASN A 85 2.91 -13.12 -5.05
C ASN A 85 4.17 -13.03 -4.18
N HIS A 86 4.44 -11.87 -3.57
CA HIS A 86 5.56 -11.71 -2.64
C HIS A 86 5.43 -12.60 -1.40
N LYS A 87 4.22 -12.76 -0.88
CA LYS A 87 3.92 -13.68 0.23
C LYS A 87 4.23 -15.12 -0.15
N THR A 88 3.77 -15.58 -1.29
CA THR A 88 4.04 -16.95 -1.77
C THR A 88 5.54 -17.17 -1.95
N ASN A 89 6.25 -16.20 -2.52
CA ASN A 89 7.71 -16.28 -2.65
C ASN A 89 8.44 -16.26 -1.30
N PHE A 90 7.99 -15.44 -0.35
CA PHE A 90 8.56 -15.40 1.00
C PHE A 90 8.33 -16.71 1.76
N LEU A 91 7.12 -17.27 1.67
CA LEU A 91 6.75 -18.54 2.31
C LEU A 91 7.47 -19.74 1.66
N GLY A 92 7.80 -19.68 0.37
CA GLY A 92 8.58 -20.71 -0.30
C GLY A 92 10.08 -20.67 0.00
N GLN A 93 10.57 -19.62 0.67
CA GLN A 93 11.97 -19.44 1.06
C GLN A 93 12.24 -19.70 2.55
N ILE A 94 11.21 -19.95 3.35
CA ILE A 94 11.29 -20.31 4.77
C ILE A 94 10.99 -21.79 4.99
#